data_AF-A0A833SG17-F1
#
_entry.id   AF-A0A833SG17-F1
#
_cell.length_a   1.000
_cell.length_b   1.000
_cell.length_c   1.000
_cell.angle_alpha   90.00
_cell.angle_beta   90.00
_cell.angle_gamma   90.00
#
_symmetry.space_group_name_H-M   'P 1'
#
loop_
_entity.id
_entity.type
_entity.pdbx_description
1 polymer ?
#
loop_
_entity_poly.entity_id
_entity_poly.type
_entity_poly.pdbx_seq_one_letter_code
_entity_poly.pdbx_strand_id
1 'polypeptide(L)'
;MQNKLSMPRHQDWLTIKCLLTLLTPFATVTEQLSGQSYPTLPLVLPVLFSLEASLKNRSVFDKDINPVDGEEYAAETRVVMNECRKVMLNVFIKCFAKRMRDEPK
;
A
#
# COMPACT_ATOMS: atom_id res chain seq x y z
N MET A 1 23.49 -8.55 -27.03
CA MET A 1 23.33 -9.45 -25.87
C MET A 1 21.85 -9.54 -25.55
N GLN A 2 21.21 -10.68 -25.81
CA GLN A 2 19.79 -10.87 -25.50
C GLN A 2 19.66 -11.16 -24.00
N ASN A 3 19.19 -10.19 -23.22
CA ASN A 3 18.76 -10.43 -21.83
C ASN A 3 17.50 -11.29 -21.89
N LYS A 4 17.65 -12.62 -21.75
CA LYS A 4 16.50 -13.50 -21.54
C LYS A 4 15.94 -13.19 -20.16
N LEU A 5 14.79 -12.52 -20.12
CA LEU A 5 14.02 -12.35 -18.89
C LEU A 5 13.71 -13.74 -18.35
N SER A 6 14.26 -14.09 -17.18
CA SER A 6 13.93 -15.33 -16.49
C SER A 6 12.47 -15.27 -16.04
N MET A 7 11.74 -16.36 -16.23
CA MET A 7 10.35 -16.45 -15.76
C MET A 7 10.32 -16.25 -14.23
N PRO A 8 9.48 -15.31 -13.72
CA PRO A 8 9.39 -15.09 -12.29
C PRO A 8 8.91 -16.33 -11.56
N ARG A 9 9.44 -16.58 -10.35
CA ARG A 9 9.02 -17.69 -9.50
C ARG A 9 7.62 -17.40 -8.93
N HIS A 10 6.96 -18.42 -8.40
CA HIS A 10 5.66 -18.26 -7.75
C HIS A 10 5.70 -17.25 -6.59
N GLN A 11 6.78 -17.26 -5.80
CA GLN A 11 7.04 -16.26 -4.75
C GLN A 11 7.15 -14.83 -5.31
N ASP A 12 7.84 -14.64 -6.44
CA ASP A 12 8.00 -13.33 -7.08
C ASP A 12 6.62 -12.80 -7.52
N TRP A 13 5.79 -13.67 -8.10
CA TRP A 13 4.43 -13.32 -8.49
C TRP A 13 3.54 -12.96 -7.30
N LEU A 14 3.61 -13.72 -6.21
CA LEU A 14 2.87 -13.39 -4.98
C LEU A 14 3.33 -12.04 -4.42
N THR A 15 4.64 -11.81 -4.36
CA THR A 15 5.23 -10.55 -3.90
C THR A 15 4.75 -9.38 -4.75
N ILE A 16 4.75 -9.52 -6.08
CA ILE A 16 4.23 -8.50 -7.01
C ILE A 16 2.76 -8.20 -6.74
N LYS A 17 1.91 -9.23 -6.54
CA LYS A 17 0.49 -9.03 -6.22
C LYS A 17 0.32 -8.26 -4.91
N CYS A 18 1.01 -8.66 -3.85
CA CYS A 18 0.96 -7.95 -2.58
C CYS A 18 1.47 -6.50 -2.70
N LEU A 19 2.52 -6.25 -3.50
CA LEU A 19 3.00 -4.90 -3.79
C LEU A 19 1.94 -4.05 -4.50
N LEU A 20 1.26 -4.61 -5.51
CA LEU A 20 0.15 -3.93 -6.19
C LEU A 20 -0.96 -3.59 -5.19
N THR A 21 -1.34 -4.53 -4.32
CA THR A 21 -2.33 -4.32 -3.27
C THR A 21 -1.92 -3.20 -2.30
N LEU A 22 -0.63 -3.13 -1.93
CA LEU A 22 -0.10 -2.06 -1.07
C LEU A 22 -0.09 -0.69 -1.76
N LEU A 23 0.23 -0.65 -3.05
CA LEU A 23 0.43 0.59 -3.82
C LEU A 23 -0.87 1.15 -4.42
N THR A 24 -1.89 0.31 -4.64
CA THR A 24 -3.18 0.72 -5.22
C THR A 24 -3.81 1.91 -4.49
N PRO A 25 -3.89 1.95 -3.14
CA PRO A 25 -4.41 3.11 -2.44
C PRO A 25 -3.68 4.41 -2.77
N PHE A 26 -2.36 4.38 -2.95
CA PHE A 26 -1.58 5.56 -3.32
C PHE A 26 -1.92 6.01 -4.74
N ALA A 27 -2.03 5.08 -5.69
CA ALA A 27 -2.42 5.40 -7.06
C ALA A 27 -3.80 6.08 -7.09
N THR A 28 -4.79 5.55 -6.36
CA THR A 28 -6.12 6.15 -6.25
C THR A 28 -6.07 7.56 -5.67
N VAL A 29 -5.33 7.76 -4.58
CA VAL A 29 -5.16 9.09 -3.97
C VAL A 29 -4.49 10.07 -4.94
N THR A 30 -3.42 9.65 -5.62
CA THR A 30 -2.70 10.47 -6.59
C THR A 30 -3.60 10.87 -7.76
N GLU A 31 -4.38 9.94 -8.31
CA GLU A 31 -5.33 10.23 -9.38
C GLU A 31 -6.40 11.24 -8.92
N GLN A 32 -7.01 11.00 -7.76
CA GLN A 32 -8.04 11.88 -7.21
C GLN A 32 -7.53 13.31 -6.95
N LEU A 33 -6.32 13.45 -6.42
CA LEU A 33 -5.75 14.76 -6.06
C LEU A 33 -5.11 15.48 -7.25
N SER A 34 -4.53 14.75 -8.21
CA SER A 34 -3.90 15.36 -9.39
C SER A 34 -4.91 16.01 -10.34
N GLY A 35 -6.15 15.49 -10.39
CA GLY A 35 -7.24 16.09 -11.16
C GLY A 35 -7.84 17.36 -10.56
N GLN A 36 -7.45 17.73 -9.33
CA GLN A 36 -7.98 18.92 -8.65
C GLN A 36 -7.14 20.16 -9.00
N SER A 37 -7.72 21.12 -9.71
CA SER A 37 -7.08 22.41 -9.99
C SER A 37 -6.90 23.27 -8.72
N TYR A 38 -7.71 23.03 -7.69
CA TYR A 38 -7.62 23.64 -6.37
C TYR A 38 -8.02 22.61 -5.30
N PRO A 39 -7.09 21.75 -4.85
CA PRO A 39 -7.39 20.81 -3.79
C PRO A 39 -7.68 21.58 -2.50
N THR A 40 -8.93 21.53 -2.03
CA THR A 40 -9.32 22.11 -0.74
C THR A 40 -9.14 21.09 0.37
N LEU A 41 -8.83 21.54 1.59
CA LEU A 41 -8.65 20.67 2.77
C LEU A 41 -9.82 19.67 2.98
N PRO A 42 -11.11 20.06 2.82
CA PRO A 42 -12.23 19.12 2.92
C PRO A 42 -12.22 18.00 1.88
N LEU A 43 -11.55 18.18 0.73
CA LEU A 43 -11.38 17.15 -0.29
C LEU A 43 -10.15 16.28 -0.01
N VAL A 44 -9.07 16.87 0.50
CA VAL A 44 -7.79 16.17 0.74
C VAL A 44 -7.87 15.28 1.98
N LEU A 45 -8.45 15.76 3.08
CA LEU A 45 -8.45 15.03 4.36
C LEU A 45 -9.14 13.66 4.29
N PRO A 46 -10.35 13.50 3.70
CA PRO A 46 -11.00 12.20 3.59
C PRO A 46 -10.14 11.18 2.81
N VAL A 47 -9.48 11.64 1.75
CA VAL A 47 -8.62 10.81 0.90
C VAL A 47 -7.38 10.35 1.68
N LEU A 48 -6.76 11.24 2.46
CA LEU A 48 -5.65 10.89 3.35
C LEU A 48 -6.06 9.94 4.48
N PHE A 49 -7.24 10.13 5.10
CA PHE A 49 -7.77 9.19 6.10
C PHE A 49 -8.03 7.80 5.53
N SER A 50 -8.54 7.71 4.30
CA SER A 50 -8.75 6.44 3.61
C SER A 50 -7.43 5.71 3.35
N LEU A 51 -6.40 6.44 2.91
CA LEU A 51 -5.05 5.90 2.75
C LEU A 51 -4.45 5.42 4.08
N GLU A 52 -4.60 6.21 5.15
CA GLU A 52 -4.15 5.82 6.49
C GLU A 52 -4.84 4.54 6.98
N ALA A 53 -6.16 4.45 6.80
CA ALA A 53 -6.94 3.26 7.17
C ALA A 53 -6.47 2.02 6.39
N SER A 54 -6.22 2.18 5.10
CA SER A 54 -5.66 1.11 4.24
C SER A 54 -4.29 0.65 4.73
N LEU A 55 -3.40 1.58 5.09
CA LEU A 55 -2.07 1.27 5.61
C LEU A 55 -2.11 0.67 7.02
N LYS A 56 -3.10 1.01 7.86
CA LYS A 56 -3.29 0.41 9.19
C LYS A 56 -3.86 -1.01 9.14
N ASN A 57 -4.50 -1.38 8.03
CA ASN A 57 -5.07 -2.70 7.86
C ASN A 57 -3.98 -3.79 7.80
N ARG A 58 -3.90 -4.64 8.83
CA ARG A 58 -2.92 -5.73 8.92
C ARG A 58 -3.28 -6.94 8.05
N SER A 59 -4.54 -7.08 7.69
CA SER A 59 -5.06 -8.15 6.81
C SER A 59 -5.17 -7.72 5.36
N VAL A 60 -4.53 -6.62 4.97
CA VAL A 60 -4.62 -6.07 3.59
C VAL A 60 -4.18 -7.07 2.52
N PHE A 61 -3.27 -8.00 2.85
CA PHE A 61 -2.73 -9.01 1.92
C PHE A 61 -3.47 -10.35 1.96
N ASP A 62 -4.44 -10.53 2.85
CA ASP A 62 -5.08 -11.84 3.06
C ASP A 62 -5.75 -12.36 1.79
N LYS A 63 -6.32 -11.47 0.98
CA LYS A 63 -6.93 -11.84 -0.31
C LYS A 63 -5.92 -12.43 -1.31
N ASP A 64 -4.66 -11.99 -1.25
CA ASP A 64 -3.61 -12.42 -2.15
C ASP A 64 -2.86 -13.66 -1.62
N ILE A 65 -2.70 -13.75 -0.29
CA ILE A 65 -1.87 -14.78 0.35
C ILE A 65 -2.69 -16.01 0.74
N ASN A 66 -3.93 -15.87 1.23
CA ASN A 66 -4.74 -17.01 1.68
C ASN A 66 -4.92 -18.11 0.60
N PRO A 67 -5.03 -17.80 -0.70
CA PRO A 67 -5.10 -18.84 -1.75
C PRO A 67 -3.87 -19.75 -1.85
N VAL A 68 -2.73 -19.33 -1.29
CA VAL A 68 -1.45 -20.04 -1.34
C VAL A 68 -0.85 -20.28 0.04
N ASP A 69 -1.63 -20.16 1.11
CA ASP A 69 -1.14 -20.21 2.51
C ASP A 69 -0.49 -21.56 2.89
N GLY A 70 -0.75 -22.62 2.12
CA GLY A 70 -0.10 -23.93 2.25
C GLY A 70 1.31 -24.03 1.64
N GLU A 71 1.76 -22.99 0.93
CA GLU A 71 3.07 -22.94 0.29
C GLU A 71 4.12 -22.33 1.24
N GLU A 72 5.34 -22.87 1.23
CA GLU A 72 6.43 -22.43 2.13
C GLU A 72 6.72 -20.93 1.99
N TYR A 73 6.66 -20.39 0.77
CA TYR A 73 6.95 -18.99 0.47
C TYR A 73 5.85 -18.01 0.91
N ALA A 74 4.64 -18.48 1.23
CA ALA A 74 3.51 -17.61 1.56
C ALA A 74 3.71 -16.91 2.92
N ALA A 75 4.19 -17.66 3.92
CA ALA A 75 4.48 -17.13 5.25
C ALA A 75 5.59 -16.07 5.22
N GLU A 76 6.68 -16.35 4.49
CA GLU A 76 7.78 -15.40 4.31
C GLU A 76 7.29 -14.11 3.63
N THR A 77 6.54 -14.25 2.53
CA THR A 77 5.99 -13.11 1.79
C THR A 77 5.07 -12.27 2.67
N ARG A 78 4.25 -12.90 3.52
CA ARG A 78 3.36 -12.23 4.48
C ARG A 78 4.14 -11.36 5.47
N VAL A 79 5.26 -11.87 5.99
CA VAL A 79 6.12 -11.14 6.93
C VAL A 79 6.75 -9.94 6.24
N VAL A 80 7.42 -10.15 5.10
CA VAL A 80 8.11 -9.08 4.37
C VAL A 80 7.14 -7.98 3.96
N MET A 81 5.98 -8.33 3.40
CA MET A 81 5.00 -7.35 2.95
C MET A 81 4.37 -6.56 4.11
N ASN A 82 4.20 -7.18 5.29
CA ASN A 82 3.78 -6.45 6.47
C ASN A 82 4.83 -5.47 7.00
N GLU A 83 6.12 -5.79 6.88
CA GLU A 83 7.18 -4.83 7.18
C GLU A 83 7.19 -3.67 6.18
N CYS A 84 7.05 -3.94 4.88
CA CYS A 84 6.88 -2.89 3.87
C CYS A 84 5.69 -1.96 4.18
N ARG A 85 4.53 -2.54 4.54
CA ARG A 85 3.34 -1.78 4.95
C ARG A 85 3.63 -0.91 6.17
N LYS A 86 4.31 -1.45 7.20
CA LYS A 86 4.69 -0.67 8.39
C LYS A 86 5.62 0.50 8.03
N VAL A 87 6.61 0.27 7.15
CA VAL A 87 7.52 1.33 6.68
C VAL A 87 6.73 2.42 5.96
N MET A 88 5.83 2.07 5.04
CA MET A 88 4.98 3.04 4.35
C MET A 88 4.06 3.80 5.30
N LEU A 89 3.45 3.13 6.28
CA LEU A 89 2.64 3.77 7.32
C LEU A 89 3.48 4.77 8.14
N ASN A 90 4.72 4.42 8.50
CA ASN A 90 5.61 5.31 9.23
C ASN A 90 5.97 6.55 8.40
N VAL A 91 6.24 6.39 7.11
CA VAL A 91 6.46 7.53 6.20
C VAL A 91 5.21 8.40 6.12
N PHE A 92 4.04 7.80 5.91
CA PHE A 92 2.76 8.52 5.89
C PHE A 92 2.53 9.34 7.16
N ILE A 93 2.72 8.72 8.34
CA ILE A 93 2.54 9.39 9.63
C ILE A 93 3.49 10.58 9.78
N LYS A 94 4.77 10.42 9.41
CA LYS A 94 5.76 11.50 9.44
C LYS A 94 5.38 12.66 8.52
N CYS A 95 4.84 12.37 7.34
CA CYS A 95 4.46 13.38 6.35
C CYS A 95 3.16 14.10 6.69
N PHE A 96 2.14 13.38 7.21
CA PHE A 96 0.77 13.90 7.26
C PHE A 96 0.15 13.95 8.65
N ALA A 97 0.52 13.05 9.58
CA ALA A 97 -0.27 12.89 10.82
C ALA A 97 -0.17 14.08 11.79
N LYS A 98 0.92 14.86 11.77
CA LYS A 98 0.97 16.13 12.52
C LYS A 98 -0.03 17.13 11.93
N ARG A 99 0.01 17.30 10.61
CA ARG A 99 -0.85 18.24 9.86
C ARG A 99 -2.34 17.88 9.93
N MET A 100 -2.67 16.60 10.04
CA MET A 100 -4.06 16.14 10.16
C MET A 100 -4.63 16.29 11.58
N ARG A 101 -3.81 16.46 12.62
CA ARG A 101 -4.25 16.58 14.03
C ARG A 101 -4.38 18.02 14.52
N ASP A 102 -3.69 18.95 13.88
CA ASP A 102 -3.64 20.35 14.29
C ASP A 102 -4.83 21.19 13.75
N GLU A 103 -5.74 20.57 12.97
CA GLU A 103 -6.89 21.23 12.35
C GLU A 103 -8.17 21.11 13.22
N PRO A 104 -8.98 22.18 13.35
CA PRO A 104 -10.27 22.11 14.02
C PRO A 104 -11.23 21.19 13.24
N LYS A 105 -11.96 20.34 13.99
CA LYS A 105 -13.00 19.44 13.47
C LYS A 105 -14.23 20.18 13.01
#